data_AF-A0A2C2VB68-F1
#
_entry.id   AF-A0A2C2VB68-F1
#
_cell.length_a   1.000
_cell.length_b   1.000
_cell.length_c   1.000
_cell.angle_alpha   90.00
_cell.angle_beta   90.00
_cell.angle_gamma   90.00
#
_symmetry.space_group_name_H-M   'P 1'
#
loop_
_entity.id
_entity.type
_entity.pdbx_description
1 polymer ?
#
loop_
_entity_poly.entity_id
_entity_poly.type
_entity_poly.pdbx_seq_one_letter_code
_entity_poly.pdbx_strand_id
1 'polypeptide(L)' 'MEASLNIGEMAPDFSLSATTTEKIALSDYRGKQNIVVAFYGMDFTPG' A
#
# COMPACT_ATOMS: atom_id res chain seq x y z
N MET A 1 -7.80 -10.76 -15.69
CA MET A 1 -8.99 -10.12 -15.10
C MET A 1 -8.47 -9.10 -14.12
N GLU A 2 -8.75 -7.82 -14.33
CA GLU A 2 -8.49 -6.76 -13.35
C GLU A 2 -9.34 -7.06 -12.11
N ALA A 3 -8.71 -7.20 -10.95
CA ALA A 3 -9.44 -7.37 -9.69
C ALA A 3 -9.96 -6.00 -9.24
N SER A 4 -11.28 -5.81 -9.29
CA SER A 4 -11.95 -4.63 -8.75
C SER A 4 -11.91 -4.66 -7.22
N LEU A 5 -11.48 -3.57 -6.58
CA LEU A 5 -11.52 -3.42 -5.13
C LEU A 5 -12.96 -3.22 -4.66
N ASN A 6 -13.46 -4.13 -3.81
CA ASN A 6 -14.78 -4.00 -3.21
C ASN A 6 -14.69 -3.66 -1.71
N ILE A 7 -15.71 -2.96 -1.20
CA ILE A 7 -15.80 -2.61 0.21
C ILE A 7 -16.00 -3.88 1.04
N GLY A 8 -15.24 -4.00 2.13
CA GLY A 8 -15.30 -5.15 3.05
C GLY A 8 -14.42 -6.33 2.64
N GLU A 9 -13.88 -6.35 1.42
CA GLU A 9 -12.88 -7.33 1.03
C GLU A 9 -11.53 -7.02 1.67
N MET A 10 -10.75 -8.08 1.89
CA MET A 10 -9.38 -7.93 2.33
C MET A 10 -8.57 -7.19 1.25
N ALA A 11 -7.84 -6.15 1.66
CA ALA A 11 -6.95 -5.44 0.76
C ALA A 11 -5.92 -6.40 0.13
N PRO A 12 -5.66 -6.30 -1.19
CA PRO A 12 -4.65 -7.10 -1.86
C PRO A 12 -3.30 -6.97 -1.18
N ASP A 13 -2.62 -8.10 -1.02
CA ASP A 13 -1.29 -8.08 -0.43
C ASP A 13 -0.25 -7.72 -1.49
N PHE A 14 0.66 -6.83 -1.12
CA PHE A 14 1.80 -6.45 -1.93
C PHE A 14 2.97 -6.09 -1.03
N SER A 15 4.18 -6.21 -1.59
CA SER A 15 5.41 -5.94 -0.88
C SER A 15 6.33 -5.07 -1.73
N LEU A 16 6.67 -3.90 -1.22
CA LEU A 16 7.43 -2.86 -1.92
C LEU A 16 8.70 -2.54 -1.12
N SER A 17 9.73 -2.13 -1.85
CA SER A 17 10.88 -1.49 -1.21
C SER A 17 10.46 -0.13 -0.66
N ALA A 18 10.87 0.16 0.57
CA ALA A 18 10.65 1.47 1.17
C ALA A 18 11.83 2.41 0.91
N THR A 19 11.72 3.65 1.38
CA THR A 19 12.87 4.57 1.48
C THR A 19 13.90 4.10 2.52
N THR A 20 13.50 3.17 3.40
CA THR A 20 14.39 2.44 4.30
C THR A 20 14.96 1.19 3.63
N THR A 21 15.97 0.56 4.24
CA THR A 21 16.55 -0.71 3.76
C THR A 21 15.54 -1.86 3.70
N GLU A 22 14.51 -1.80 4.52
CA GLU A 22 13.52 -2.87 4.65
C GLU A 22 12.53 -2.89 3.50
N LYS A 23 12.12 -4.11 3.15
CA LYS A 23 10.97 -4.35 2.29
C LYS A 23 9.73 -4.43 3.17
N ILE A 24 8.68 -3.70 2.81
CA ILE A 24 7.45 -3.61 3.61
C ILE A 24 6.33 -4.32 2.85
N ALA A 25 5.60 -5.22 3.52
CA ALA A 25 4.37 -5.82 3.01
C ALA A 25 3.14 -5.27 3.71
N LEU A 26 2.02 -5.19 2.99
CA LEU A 26 0.74 -4.76 3.59
C LEU A 26 0.30 -5.73 4.70
N SER A 27 0.58 -7.03 4.52
CA SER A 27 0.36 -8.08 5.52
C SER A 27 1.03 -7.82 6.87
N ASP A 28 2.15 -7.10 6.91
CA ASP A 28 2.94 -6.90 8.14
C ASP A 28 2.18 -6.10 9.21
N TYR A 29 1.18 -5.33 8.78
CA TYR A 29 0.35 -4.47 9.64
C TYR A 29 -1.04 -5.03 9.95
N ARG A 30 -1.42 -6.18 9.36
CA ARG A 30 -2.76 -6.77 9.55
C ARG A 30 -3.04 -7.03 11.03
N GLY A 31 -4.18 -6.54 11.51
CA GLY A 31 -4.62 -6.71 12.90
C GLY A 31 -3.83 -5.90 13.94
N LYS A 32 -2.82 -5.13 13.52
CA LYS A 32 -2.02 -4.28 14.43
C LYS A 32 -2.53 -2.84 14.46
N GLN A 33 -2.92 -2.30 13.30
CA GLN A 33 -3.42 -0.93 13.18
C GLN A 33 -4.21 -0.74 11.87
N ASN A 34 -5.00 0.33 11.81
CA ASN A 34 -5.64 0.76 10.57
C ASN A 34 -4.61 1.39 9.63
N ILE A 35 -4.75 1.14 8.32
CA ILE A 35 -3.79 1.58 7.29
C ILE A 35 -4.52 2.36 6.20
N VAL A 36 -3.90 3.43 5.72
CA VAL A 36 -4.30 4.17 4.52
C VAL A 36 -3.16 4.06 3.51
N VAL A 37 -3.47 3.61 2.29
CA VAL A 37 -2.52 3.56 1.17
C VAL A 37 -2.82 4.75 0.26
N ALA A 38 -1.80 5.56 -0.03
CA ALA A 38 -1.90 6.70 -0.92
C ALA A 38 -0.88 6.56 -2.05
N PHE A 39 -1.30 6.90 -3.26
CA PHE A 39 -0.42 7.02 -4.42
C PHE A 39 -0.31 8.49 -4.78
N TYR A 40 0.89 8.94 -5.09
CA TYR A 40 1.15 10.27 -5.63
C TYR A 40 2.07 10.14 -6.84
N GLY A 41 2.05 11.13 -7.74
CA GLY A 41 2.71 11.03 -9.04
C GLY A 41 4.23 10.96 -8.95
N MET A 42 4.86 12.06 -8.54
CA MET A 42 6.32 12.16 -8.47
C MET A 42 6.76 13.20 -7.46
N ASP A 43 7.88 12.92 -6.79
CA ASP A 43 8.55 13.88 -5.91
C ASP A 43 9.04 15.12 -6.67
N PHE A 44 9.10 16.25 -5.97
CA PHE A 44 9.67 17.52 -6.46
C PHE A 44 9.03 18.06 -7.76
N THR A 45 7.77 17.74 -8.01
CA THR A 45 7.00 18.32 -9.12
C THR A 45 6.11 19.47 -8.64
N PRO A 46 5.87 20.53 -9.46
CA PRO A 46 5.02 21.66 -9.06
C PRO A 46 3.55 21.28 -8.84
N GLY A 47 3.11 20.16 -9.43
CA GLY A 47 1.70 19.85 -9.64
C GLY A 47 1.20 20.37 -10.98
#